data_AF-A0A7S3IAW1-F1
#
_entry.id   AF-A0A7S3IAW1-F1
#
_cell.length_a   1.000
_cell.length_b   1.000
_cell.length_c   1.000
_cell.angle_alpha   90.00
_cell.angle_beta   90.00
_cell.angle_gamma   90.00
#
_symmetry.space_group_name_H-M   'P 1'
#
loop_
_entity.id
_entity.type
_entity.pdbx_description
1 polymer ?
#
loop_
_entity_poly.entity_id
_entity_poly.type
_entity_poly.pdbx_seq_one_letter_code
_entity_poly.pdbx_strand_id
1 'polypeptide(L)'
;MYCKEQLALKEGETIKYAGFSTNFRKEAGSAGKENWGLFRVHQFEKIEQFIICRPEDSWRIHEEMSKCAEEFLQSLGLPYNVMNIVSGGLNDAAAKKYDIEAWFPGYGEFKELMSVSNCTDFQ
;
A
#
# COMPACT_ATOMS: atom_id res chain seq x y z
N MET A 1 -7.39 -18.60 -12.93
CA MET A 1 -6.31 -19.50 -12.51
C MET A 1 -6.47 -19.69 -11.01
N TYR A 2 -7.24 -20.70 -10.60
CA TYR A 2 -7.42 -21.01 -9.18
C TYR A 2 -6.16 -21.73 -8.71
N CYS A 3 -5.29 -21.05 -7.97
CA CYS A 3 -4.18 -21.71 -7.30
C CYS A 3 -4.79 -22.56 -6.17
N LYS A 4 -4.83 -23.88 -6.37
CA LYS A 4 -5.33 -24.88 -5.42
C LYS A 4 -4.23 -25.37 -4.45
N GLU A 5 -3.21 -24.56 -4.21
CA GLU A 5 -2.25 -24.81 -3.13
C GLU A 5 -2.58 -23.86 -2.00
N GLN A 6 -3.35 -24.34 -1.01
CA GLN A 6 -3.36 -23.69 0.29
C GLN A 6 -1.95 -23.82 0.86
N LEU A 7 -1.20 -22.72 0.84
CA LEU A 7 0.07 -22.60 1.57
C LEU A 7 -0.27 -22.64 3.06
N ALA A 8 -0.25 -23.83 3.65
CA ALA A 8 -0.30 -23.98 5.10
C ALA A 8 1.06 -23.53 5.66
N LEU A 9 1.11 -22.28 6.15
CA LEU A 9 2.30 -21.73 6.79
C LEU A 9 2.68 -22.58 8.01
N LYS A 10 3.95 -22.96 8.09
CA LYS A 10 4.52 -23.58 9.28
C LYS A 10 4.61 -22.57 10.43
N GLU A 11 4.83 -23.06 11.63
CA GLU A 11 5.07 -22.20 12.79
C GLU A 11 6.32 -21.34 12.58
N GLY A 12 6.17 -20.02 12.76
CA GLY A 12 7.22 -19.03 12.49
C GLY A 12 7.45 -18.71 11.00
N GLU A 13 6.68 -19.27 10.08
CA GLU A 13 6.84 -19.00 8.65
C GLU A 13 6.13 -17.70 8.24
N THR A 14 6.87 -16.81 7.57
CA THR A 14 6.35 -15.59 6.94
C THR A 14 6.88 -15.53 5.52
N ILE A 15 5.99 -15.41 4.54
CA ILE A 15 6.37 -15.30 3.13
C ILE A 15 6.28 -13.84 2.74
N LYS A 16 7.42 -13.26 2.33
CA LYS A 16 7.51 -11.85 1.90
C LYS A 16 7.80 -11.79 0.40
N TYR A 17 6.89 -11.21 -0.37
CA TYR A 17 7.04 -10.98 -1.80
C TYR A 17 7.34 -9.50 -2.09
N ALA A 18 8.19 -9.27 -3.09
CA ALA A 18 8.42 -7.98 -3.71
C ALA A 18 8.04 -8.08 -5.19
N GLY A 19 6.93 -7.46 -5.58
CA GLY A 19 6.44 -7.45 -6.96
C GLY A 19 6.83 -6.17 -7.69
N PHE A 20 7.19 -6.27 -8.96
CA PHE A 20 7.32 -5.11 -9.85
C PHE A 20 6.44 -5.33 -11.07
N SER A 21 5.55 -4.38 -11.36
CA SER A 21 4.62 -4.51 -12.49
C SER A 21 4.08 -3.19 -12.99
N THR A 22 3.66 -3.20 -14.26
CA THR A 22 2.81 -2.18 -14.86
C THR A 22 1.37 -2.37 -14.37
N ASN A 23 0.77 -1.30 -13.85
CA ASN A 23 -0.57 -1.27 -13.28
C ASN A 23 -1.50 -0.47 -14.19
N PHE A 24 -2.69 -1.01 -14.44
CA PHE A 24 -3.69 -0.36 -15.30
C PHE A 24 -4.94 0.00 -14.47
N ARG A 25 -5.33 1.28 -14.48
CA ARG A 25 -6.53 1.76 -13.79
C ARG A 25 -7.39 2.61 -14.71
N LYS A 26 -8.71 2.35 -14.71
CA LYS A 26 -9.68 3.13 -15.49
C LYS A 26 -9.88 4.55 -14.95
N GLU A 27 -9.55 4.79 -13.68
CA GLU A 27 -9.77 6.08 -12.99
C GLU A 27 -11.21 6.62 -13.13
N ALA A 28 -12.18 5.69 -13.21
CA ALA A 28 -13.60 6.03 -13.29
C ALA A 28 -14.05 6.67 -11.97
N GLY A 29 -14.67 7.85 -12.05
CA GLY A 29 -15.07 8.65 -10.88
C GLY A 29 -14.10 9.78 -10.52
N SER A 30 -12.95 9.86 -11.19
CA SER A 30 -11.91 10.89 -10.95
C SER A 30 -11.92 12.04 -11.98
N ALA A 31 -13.01 12.20 -12.75
CA ALA A 31 -13.09 13.20 -13.82
C ALA A 31 -12.83 14.62 -13.27
N GLY A 32 -11.76 15.25 -13.75
CA GLY A 32 -11.37 16.61 -13.35
C GLY A 32 -10.39 16.68 -12.18
N LYS A 33 -10.10 15.55 -11.50
CA LYS A 33 -9.16 15.50 -10.37
C LYS A 33 -7.77 15.10 -10.86
N GLU A 34 -6.79 15.97 -10.62
CA GLU A 34 -5.36 15.69 -10.81
C GLU A 34 -4.99 15.25 -12.25
N ASN A 35 -5.68 15.81 -13.25
CA ASN A 35 -5.55 15.44 -14.66
C ASN A 35 -4.23 15.88 -15.33
N TRP A 36 -3.36 16.61 -14.61
CA TRP A 36 -2.16 17.22 -15.17
C TRP A 36 -0.92 16.51 -14.63
N GLY A 37 0.00 16.14 -15.53
CA GLY A 37 1.23 15.45 -15.16
C GLY A 37 1.03 13.94 -14.96
N LEU A 38 1.87 13.35 -14.11
CA LEU A 38 1.95 11.90 -13.88
C LEU A 38 1.25 11.42 -12.60
N PHE A 39 0.62 12.34 -11.86
CA PHE A 39 0.09 12.03 -10.53
C PHE A 39 -1.08 11.02 -10.59
N ARG A 40 -1.96 11.15 -11.60
CA ARG A 40 -3.07 10.23 -11.84
C ARG A 40 -3.14 9.88 -13.32
N VAL A 41 -2.79 8.63 -13.64
CA VAL A 41 -2.70 8.13 -15.02
C VAL A 41 -3.28 6.73 -15.13
N HIS A 42 -3.66 6.34 -16.35
CA HIS A 42 -4.21 5.00 -16.59
C HIS A 42 -3.19 3.87 -16.49
N GLN A 43 -1.90 4.19 -16.65
CA GLN A 43 -0.81 3.23 -16.63
C GLN A 43 0.36 3.79 -15.81
N PHE A 44 0.82 3.03 -14.81
CA PHE A 44 1.96 3.39 -13.97
C PHE A 44 2.70 2.15 -13.47
N GLU A 45 3.98 2.31 -13.13
CA GLU A 45 4.80 1.24 -12.55
C GLU A 45 4.73 1.27 -11.02
N LYS A 46 4.74 0.10 -10.38
CA LYS A 46 4.74 -0.02 -8.92
C LYS A 46 5.64 -1.15 -8.45
N ILE A 47 6.36 -0.89 -7.36
CA ILE A 47 6.98 -1.92 -6.53
C ILE A 47 6.02 -2.20 -5.37
N GLU A 48 5.65 -3.46 -5.17
CA GLU A 48 4.66 -3.88 -4.18
C GLU A 48 5.26 -4.80 -3.12
N GLN A 49 4.93 -4.52 -1.86
CA GLN A 49 5.12 -5.45 -0.76
C GLN A 49 3.85 -6.29 -0.59
N PHE A 50 3.98 -7.63 -0.64
CA PHE A 50 2.88 -8.54 -0.33
C PHE A 50 3.36 -9.61 0.64
N ILE A 51 2.77 -9.67 1.83
CA ILE A 51 3.24 -10.56 2.90
C ILE A 51 2.11 -11.48 3.33
N ILE A 52 2.39 -12.78 3.33
CA ILE A 52 1.52 -13.81 3.88
C ILE A 52 2.13 -14.26 5.21
N CYS A 53 1.36 -14.16 6.28
CA CYS A 53 1.81 -14.45 7.64
C CYS A 53 0.71 -15.10 8.46
N ARG A 54 1.07 -15.53 9.66
CA ARG A 54 0.12 -16.09 10.62
C ARG A 54 -0.67 -14.96 11.31
N PRO A 55 -1.92 -15.20 11.74
CA PRO A 55 -2.76 -14.18 12.37
C PRO A 55 -2.09 -13.47 13.56
N GLU A 56 -1.33 -14.21 14.37
CA GLU A 56 -0.60 -13.71 15.54
C GLU A 56 0.51 -12.70 15.19
N ASP A 57 1.09 -12.79 13.99
CA ASP A 57 2.16 -11.91 13.52
C ASP A 57 1.66 -10.72 12.70
N SER A 58 0.42 -10.80 12.20
CA SER A 58 -0.17 -9.90 11.22
C SER A 58 -0.02 -8.41 11.60
N TRP A 59 -0.32 -8.05 12.86
CA TRP A 59 -0.22 -6.67 13.33
C TRP A 59 1.22 -6.16 13.42
N ARG A 60 2.15 -6.99 13.88
CA ARG A 60 3.58 -6.65 13.92
C ARG A 60 4.13 -6.44 12.50
N ILE A 61 3.75 -7.33 11.58
CA ILE A 61 4.17 -7.26 10.18
C ILE A 61 3.59 -6.02 9.49
N HIS A 62 2.36 -5.61 9.81
CA HIS A 62 1.78 -4.38 9.29
C HIS A 62 2.63 -3.15 9.64
N GLU A 63 3.08 -3.04 10.89
CA GLU A 63 3.96 -1.96 11.33
C GLU A 63 5.36 -2.06 10.67
N GLU A 64 5.90 -3.27 10.49
CA GLU A 64 7.16 -3.48 9.73
C GLU A 64 7.05 -3.04 8.27
N MET A 65 5.93 -3.34 7.60
CA MET A 65 5.66 -2.92 6.22
C MET A 65 5.58 -1.40 6.10
N SER A 66 4.92 -0.74 7.06
CA SER A 66 4.89 0.73 7.15
C SER A 66 6.30 1.29 7.29
N LYS A 67 7.07 0.77 8.25
CA LYS A 67 8.44 1.22 8.50
C LYS A 67 9.35 1.06 7.29
N CYS A 68 9.23 -0.06 6.56
CA CYS A 68 9.96 -0.30 5.32
C CYS A 68 9.65 0.76 4.24
N ALA A 69 8.36 1.10 4.08
CA ALA A 69 7.93 2.14 3.15
C ALA A 69 8.43 3.54 3.56
N GLU A 70 8.41 3.84 4.86
CA GLU A 70 8.96 5.07 5.43
C GLU A 70 10.47 5.19 5.23
N GLU A 71 11.23 4.14 5.53
CA GLU A 71 12.69 4.10 5.32
C GLU A 71 13.07 4.36 3.86
N PHE A 72 12.26 3.88 2.91
CA PHE A 72 12.45 4.20 1.49
C PHE A 72 12.28 5.70 1.21
N LEU A 73 11.23 6.35 1.70
CA LEU A 73 11.05 7.80 1.53
C LEU A 73 12.14 8.63 2.23
N GLN A 74 12.56 8.19 3.42
CA GLN A 74 13.68 8.81 4.15
C GLN A 74 14.98 8.73 3.35
N SER A 75 15.25 7.59 2.70
CA SER A 75 16.44 7.43 1.85
C SER A 75 16.46 8.38 0.65
N LEU A 76 15.29 8.80 0.17
CA LEU A 76 15.12 9.79 -0.89
C LEU A 76 15.13 11.24 -0.39
N GLY A 77 15.14 11.45 0.92
CA GLY A 77 15.07 12.78 1.53
C GLY A 77 13.72 13.48 1.34
N LEU A 78 12.64 12.72 1.14
CA LEU A 78 11.29 13.26 0.91
C LEU A 78 10.57 13.45 2.26
N PRO A 79 10.10 14.67 2.60
CA PRO A 79 9.24 14.88 3.76
C PRO A 79 7.90 14.16 3.58
N TYR A 80 7.41 13.48 4.61
CA TYR A 80 6.16 12.72 4.56
C TYR A 80 5.41 12.72 5.90
N ASN A 81 4.13 12.35 5.85
CA ASN A 81 3.27 12.04 6.99
C ASN A 81 2.75 10.60 6.88
N VAL A 82 2.50 9.95 8.01
CA VAL A 82 1.81 8.65 8.08
C VAL A 82 0.41 8.88 8.65
N MET A 83 -0.61 8.55 7.87
CA MET A 83 -2.00 8.78 8.20
C MET A 83 -2.72 7.45 8.46
N ASN A 84 -3.29 7.28 9.65
CA ASN A 84 -4.19 6.16 9.94
C ASN A 84 -5.60 6.48 9.44
N ILE A 85 -6.09 5.68 8.50
CA ILE A 85 -7.33 5.97 7.79
C ILE A 85 -8.54 5.60 8.65
N VAL A 86 -9.48 6.55 8.74
CA VAL A 86 -10.75 6.36 9.45
C VAL A 86 -11.57 5.23 8.82
N SER A 87 -12.41 4.57 9.62
CA SER A 87 -13.19 3.40 9.18
C SER A 87 -13.99 3.62 7.89
N GLY A 88 -14.59 4.80 7.70
CA GLY A 88 -15.34 5.14 6.48
C GLY A 88 -14.49 5.36 5.22
N GLY A 89 -13.16 5.41 5.35
CA GLY A 89 -12.21 5.52 4.23
C GLY A 89 -11.50 4.20 3.89
N LEU A 90 -11.83 3.11 4.58
CA LEU A 90 -11.29 1.78 4.29
C LEU A 90 -12.02 1.13 3.11
N ASN A 91 -11.31 0.28 2.38
CA ASN A 91 -11.94 -0.64 1.44
C ASN A 91 -12.44 -1.90 2.18
N ASP A 92 -13.28 -2.70 1.54
CA ASP A 92 -13.90 -3.87 2.20
C ASP A 92 -12.88 -4.87 2.78
N ALA A 93 -11.70 -4.97 2.16
CA ALA A 93 -10.68 -5.93 2.56
C ALA A 93 -9.79 -5.46 3.73
N ALA A 94 -9.63 -4.16 3.96
CA ALA A 94 -8.69 -3.65 4.94
C ALA A 94 -9.29 -3.55 6.33
N ALA A 95 -8.72 -4.30 7.29
CA ALA A 95 -9.00 -4.14 8.72
C ALA A 95 -8.35 -2.86 9.29
N LYS A 96 -7.19 -2.47 8.75
CA LYS A 96 -6.47 -1.22 9.08
C LYS A 96 -5.62 -0.78 7.89
N LYS A 97 -5.54 0.53 7.65
CA LYS A 97 -4.78 1.10 6.53
C LYS A 97 -4.01 2.33 6.99
N TYR A 98 -2.74 2.38 6.58
CA TYR A 98 -1.92 3.58 6.63
C TYR A 98 -1.74 4.13 5.23
N ASP A 99 -2.01 5.41 5.04
CA ASP A 99 -1.58 6.13 3.83
C ASP A 99 -0.34 6.95 4.20
N ILE A 100 0.70 6.85 3.37
CA ILE A 100 1.93 7.62 3.52
C ILE A 100 1.90 8.72 2.47
N GLU A 101 1.82 9.95 2.93
CA GLU A 101 1.67 11.13 2.10
C GLU A 101 2.98 11.92 2.07
N ALA A 102 3.51 12.21 0.89
CA ALA A 102 4.74 13.01 0.75
C ALA A 102 4.41 14.46 0.38
N TRP A 103 5.32 15.38 0.70
CA TRP A 103 5.17 16.79 0.36
C TRP A 103 5.34 17.03 -1.16
N PHE A 104 4.35 17.66 -1.79
CA PHE A 104 4.42 18.07 -3.19
C PHE A 104 4.45 19.60 -3.30
N PRO A 105 5.63 20.22 -3.53
CA PRO A 105 5.77 21.68 -3.62
C PRO A 105 4.88 22.32 -4.68
N GLY A 106 4.64 21.64 -5.80
CA GLY A 106 3.79 22.14 -6.88
C GLY A 106 2.30 22.19 -6.53
N TYR A 107 1.85 21.37 -5.57
CA TYR A 107 0.48 21.38 -5.07
C TYR A 107 0.36 22.18 -3.76
N GLY A 108 1.46 22.39 -3.03
CA GLY A 108 1.44 23.07 -1.73
C GLY A 108 0.78 22.23 -0.62
N GLU A 109 0.71 20.91 -0.80
CA GLU A 109 0.09 19.98 0.13
C GLU A 109 0.83 18.63 0.16
N PHE A 110 0.53 17.82 1.18
CA PHE A 110 0.91 16.41 1.21
C PHE A 110 -0.06 15.60 0.35
N LYS A 111 0.48 14.63 -0.41
CA LYS A 111 -0.29 13.77 -1.30
C LYS A 111 0.09 12.30 -1.10
N GLU A 112 -0.89 11.41 -1.17
CA GLU A 112 -0.69 9.96 -1.07
C GLU A 112 0.32 9.45 -2.10
N LEU A 113 1.34 8.73 -1.61
CA LEU A 113 2.28 7.99 -2.44
C LEU A 113 2.18 6.48 -2.24
N MET A 114 1.87 6.05 -1.01
CA MET A 114 1.85 4.64 -0.65
C MET A 114 0.67 4.37 0.27
N SER A 115 0.14 3.16 0.18
CA SER A 115 -0.89 2.67 1.10
C SER A 115 -0.50 1.28 1.59
N VAL A 116 -0.56 1.08 2.90
CA VAL A 116 -0.17 -0.15 3.58
C VAL A 116 -1.35 -0.66 4.39
N SER A 117 -1.93 -1.79 3.97
CA SER A 117 -3.14 -2.36 4.57
C SER A 117 -2.87 -3.71 5.21
N ASN A 118 -3.54 -3.96 6.33
CA ASN A 118 -3.69 -5.30 6.89
C ASN A 118 -5.09 -5.82 6.56
N CYS A 119 -5.17 -6.94 5.85
CA CYS A 119 -6.41 -7.55 5.40
C CYS A 119 -6.87 -8.75 6.25
N THR A 120 -6.12 -9.10 7.30
CA THR A 120 -6.30 -10.32 8.10
C THR A 120 -6.52 -11.56 7.23
N ASP A 121 -7.73 -12.10 7.22
CA ASP A 121 -8.18 -13.33 6.59
C ASP A 121 -9.31 -13.07 5.56
N PHE A 122 -9.46 -11.81 5.09
CA PHE A 122 -10.52 -11.44 4.16
C PHE A 122 -10.34 -12.01 2.73
N GLN A 123 -9.10 -12.09 2.24
CA GLN A 123 -8.75 -12.42 0.85
C GLN A 123 -8.63 -13.93 0.61
#